data_AF-A0AAD3NCE3-F1
#
_entry.id   AF-A0AAD3NCE3-F1
#
_cell.length_a   1.000
_cell.length_b   1.000
_cell.length_c   1.000
_cell.angle_alpha   90.00
_cell.angle_beta   90.00
_cell.angle_gamma   90.00
#
_symmetry.space_group_name_H-M   'P 1'
#
loop_
_entity.id
_entity.type
_entity.pdbx_description
1 polymer ?
#
loop_
_entity_poly.entity_id
_entity_poly.type
_entity_poly.pdbx_seq_one_letter_code
_entity_poly.pdbx_strand_id
1 'polypeptide(L)'
;MDERSEGGHNEKKQHTQLEESYVTYEDNLRLAGEVISVLGAFAILLLEIPDILRVGAKRYFGQTALGGPFHVILISYACLVVLLCVFRACEVQGEAVVMAVCLVLGWCNVMFFARGFEMLGPYVIMIQKIIFGDLTKFMWLIVIVLIGFSTSLWMVYMTQELDTIPAYRSFPITLFSQFELSVGLIDLPVDHTIITPPIVHVIHCAFSVVSYILLLNLLIAMMSDTHWRVGQERDELWRTQVVATTLMLERRLPRCLWPRLGVCGLNYGLKERWYLRVEDRNDPMFQKMRRYIKAFTKEDEKEMEGLEKTDTMKG
;
A
#
# COMPACT_ATOMS: atom_id res chain seq x y z
N MET A 1 -30.78 -32.11 -46.73
CA MET A 1 -29.40 -31.61 -46.87
C MET A 1 -29.42 -30.25 -46.22
N ASP A 2 -29.28 -30.27 -44.89
CA ASP A 2 -29.45 -29.15 -43.99
C ASP A 2 -28.07 -28.60 -43.63
N GLU A 3 -27.82 -27.34 -43.98
CA GLU A 3 -26.78 -26.50 -43.38
C GLU A 3 -27.42 -25.17 -42.98
N ARG A 4 -27.94 -25.13 -41.75
CA ARG A 4 -28.20 -23.86 -41.05
C ARG A 4 -28.22 -24.09 -39.54
N SER A 5 -27.06 -24.36 -38.97
CA SER A 5 -26.86 -24.39 -37.53
C SER A 5 -25.52 -23.77 -37.18
N GLU A 6 -25.49 -22.44 -37.08
CA GLU A 6 -24.44 -21.70 -36.37
C GLU A 6 -24.95 -20.26 -36.16
N GLY A 7 -25.73 -20.06 -35.10
CA GLY A 7 -26.36 -18.77 -34.83
C GLY A 7 -26.99 -18.68 -33.44
N GLY A 8 -26.34 -19.28 -32.43
CA GLY A 8 -26.95 -19.40 -31.11
C GLY A 8 -25.97 -19.71 -29.99
N HIS A 9 -24.88 -18.95 -29.85
CA HIS A 9 -24.09 -19.00 -28.63
C HIS A 9 -23.27 -17.73 -28.40
N ASN A 10 -23.93 -16.64 -28.02
CA ASN A 10 -23.38 -15.60 -27.15
C ASN A 10 -24.50 -14.61 -26.82
N GLU A 11 -24.50 -14.06 -25.61
CA GLU A 11 -25.52 -13.16 -25.03
C GLU A 11 -26.70 -13.80 -24.28
N LYS A 12 -26.45 -14.87 -23.53
CA LYS A 12 -27.14 -15.07 -22.24
C LYS A 12 -26.11 -14.97 -21.12
N LYS A 13 -25.84 -13.75 -20.64
CA LYS A 13 -25.30 -13.58 -19.27
C LYS A 13 -26.42 -13.98 -18.32
N GLN A 14 -26.44 -15.27 -18.03
CA GLN A 14 -27.46 -15.96 -17.28
C GLN A 14 -27.42 -15.46 -15.83
N HIS A 15 -28.50 -14.80 -15.41
CA HIS A 15 -28.83 -14.67 -14.00
C HIS A 15 -29.14 -16.08 -13.50
N THR A 16 -28.14 -16.75 -12.97
CA THR A 16 -28.31 -18.05 -12.33
C THR A 16 -28.75 -17.79 -10.90
N GLN A 17 -30.01 -18.15 -10.58
CA GLN A 17 -30.56 -18.01 -9.22
C GLN A 17 -29.68 -18.75 -8.20
N LEU A 18 -29.66 -18.29 -6.93
CA LEU A 18 -28.83 -18.92 -5.88
C LEU A 18 -29.03 -20.44 -5.81
N GLU A 19 -30.27 -20.92 -5.98
CA GLU A 19 -30.62 -22.35 -5.95
C GLU A 19 -30.01 -23.16 -7.10
N GLU A 20 -29.85 -22.57 -8.29
CA GLU A 20 -29.20 -23.23 -9.43
C GLU A 20 -27.66 -23.29 -9.29
N SER A 21 -27.09 -22.48 -8.39
CA SER A 21 -25.64 -22.35 -8.25
C SER A 21 -24.98 -23.35 -7.29
N TYR A 22 -25.74 -24.19 -6.57
CA TYR A 22 -25.21 -25.12 -5.56
C TYR A 22 -25.64 -26.58 -5.76
N VAL A 23 -25.71 -27.03 -7.02
CA VAL A 23 -26.23 -28.37 -7.36
C VAL A 23 -25.10 -29.38 -7.58
N THR A 24 -23.97 -28.94 -8.13
CA THR A 24 -22.88 -29.85 -8.51
C THR A 24 -21.88 -30.07 -7.37
N TYR A 25 -21.07 -31.12 -7.46
CA TYR A 25 -19.98 -31.36 -6.51
C TYR A 25 -18.96 -30.19 -6.51
N GLU A 26 -18.71 -29.60 -7.68
CA GLU A 26 -17.83 -28.43 -7.82
C GLU A 26 -18.40 -27.22 -7.09
N ASP A 27 -19.73 -27.01 -7.14
CA ASP A 27 -20.37 -25.93 -6.42
C ASP A 27 -20.32 -26.11 -4.90
N ASN A 28 -20.40 -27.36 -4.42
CA ASN A 28 -20.23 -27.66 -2.99
C ASN A 28 -18.81 -27.34 -2.49
N LEU A 29 -17.78 -27.60 -3.31
CA LEU A 29 -16.41 -27.18 -3.01
C LEU A 29 -16.28 -25.66 -2.99
N ARG A 30 -16.92 -24.96 -3.93
CA ARG A 30 -16.96 -23.49 -3.95
C ARG A 30 -17.64 -22.94 -2.70
N LEU A 31 -18.79 -23.50 -2.30
CA LEU A 31 -19.50 -23.12 -1.08
C LEU A 31 -18.63 -23.28 0.16
N ALA A 32 -17.87 -24.37 0.28
CA ALA A 32 -16.92 -24.55 1.38
C ALA A 32 -15.88 -23.41 1.42
N GLY A 33 -15.34 -23.02 0.26
CA GLY A 33 -14.42 -21.89 0.13
C GLY A 33 -15.03 -20.53 0.48
N GLU A 34 -16.29 -20.30 0.10
CA GLU A 34 -17.07 -19.11 0.47
C GLU A 34 -17.26 -19.03 1.98
N VAL A 35 -17.68 -20.12 2.62
CA VAL A 35 -17.87 -20.20 4.07
C VAL A 35 -16.56 -19.95 4.82
N ILE A 36 -15.45 -20.56 4.38
CA ILE A 36 -14.13 -20.33 5.00
C ILE A 36 -13.70 -18.87 4.87
N SER A 37 -13.90 -18.25 3.71
CA SER A 37 -13.56 -16.85 3.47
C SER A 37 -14.37 -15.89 4.36
N VAL A 38 -15.68 -16.12 4.48
CA VAL A 38 -16.57 -15.32 5.32
C VAL A 38 -16.23 -15.49 6.81
N LEU A 39 -16.03 -16.72 7.28
CA LEU A 39 -15.59 -16.99 8.65
C LEU A 39 -14.24 -16.31 8.95
N GLY A 40 -13.30 -16.37 8.01
CA GLY A 40 -12.02 -15.67 8.09
C GLY A 40 -12.18 -14.15 8.21
N ALA A 41 -13.05 -13.55 7.39
CA ALA A 41 -13.35 -12.12 7.46
C ALA A 41 -13.95 -11.70 8.81
N PHE A 42 -14.91 -12.48 9.34
CA PHE A 42 -15.45 -12.24 10.67
C PHE A 42 -14.38 -12.36 11.76
N ALA A 43 -13.51 -13.38 11.69
CA ALA A 43 -12.40 -13.54 12.64
C ALA A 43 -11.43 -12.34 12.60
N ILE A 44 -11.09 -11.85 11.41
CA ILE A 44 -10.26 -10.64 11.23
C ILE A 44 -10.91 -9.43 11.91
N LEU A 45 -12.20 -9.18 11.64
CA LEU A 45 -12.92 -8.04 12.25
C LEU A 45 -13.01 -8.16 13.77
N LEU A 46 -13.29 -9.35 14.30
CA LEU A 46 -13.36 -9.59 15.74
C LEU A 46 -12.01 -9.40 16.44
N LEU A 47 -10.90 -9.69 15.76
CA LEU A 47 -9.57 -9.41 16.27
C LEU A 47 -9.25 -7.90 16.17
N GLU A 48 -9.46 -7.27 15.03
CA GLU A 48 -9.01 -5.88 14.79
C GLU A 48 -9.84 -4.81 15.53
N ILE A 49 -11.17 -4.96 15.62
CA ILE A 49 -12.06 -3.93 16.20
C ILE A 49 -11.73 -3.61 17.68
N PRO A 50 -11.55 -4.60 18.58
CA PRO A 50 -11.18 -4.32 19.98
C PRO A 50 -9.86 -3.56 20.13
N ASP A 51 -8.88 -3.84 19.28
CA ASP A 51 -7.57 -3.19 19.33
C ASP A 51 -7.66 -1.72 18.91
N ILE A 52 -8.47 -1.42 17.89
CA ILE A 52 -8.76 -0.04 17.46
C ILE A 52 -9.45 0.74 18.58
N LEU A 53 -10.43 0.13 19.26
CA LEU A 53 -11.14 0.77 20.37
C LEU A 53 -10.21 1.02 21.57
N ARG A 54 -9.26 0.11 21.82
CA ARG A 54 -8.33 0.21 22.96
C ARG A 54 -7.24 1.27 22.75
N VAL A 55 -6.67 1.35 21.55
CA VAL A 55 -5.55 2.26 21.23
C VAL A 55 -6.04 3.62 20.71
N GLY A 56 -7.25 3.66 20.17
CA GLY A 56 -7.84 4.81 19.49
C GLY A 56 -7.46 4.86 18.01
N ALA A 57 -8.44 5.06 17.13
CA ALA A 57 -8.29 4.99 15.67
C ALA A 57 -7.16 5.88 15.11
N LYS A 58 -7.06 7.13 15.59
CA LYS A 58 -6.02 8.07 15.11
C LYS A 58 -4.60 7.59 15.41
N ARG A 59 -4.39 6.93 16.56
CA ARG A 59 -3.08 6.42 16.97
C ARG A 59 -2.77 5.06 16.33
N TYR A 60 -3.79 4.23 16.16
CA TYR A 60 -3.68 2.91 15.52
C TYR A 60 -3.24 3.03 14.05
N PHE A 61 -3.89 3.90 13.28
CA PHE A 61 -3.56 4.08 11.86
C PHE A 61 -2.35 5.00 11.63
N GLY A 62 -2.06 5.91 12.57
CA GLY A 62 -0.92 6.81 12.48
C GLY A 62 0.45 6.17 12.76
N GLN A 63 0.49 5.00 13.41
CA GLN A 63 1.74 4.30 13.73
C GLN A 63 2.14 3.33 12.61
N THR A 64 2.81 3.87 11.59
CA THR A 64 3.47 3.13 10.50
C THR A 64 4.31 1.94 10.99
N ALA A 65 4.95 2.05 12.15
CA ALA A 65 5.79 1.00 12.73
C ALA A 65 5.02 -0.27 13.15
N LEU A 66 3.76 -0.15 13.56
CA LEU A 66 2.93 -1.28 14.03
C LEU A 66 2.13 -1.96 12.91
N GLY A 67 2.20 -1.43 11.69
CA GLY A 67 1.46 -1.94 10.54
C GLY A 67 0.63 -0.89 9.80
N GLY A 68 0.33 0.25 10.44
CA GLY A 68 -0.32 1.43 9.85
C GLY A 68 -1.34 1.12 8.74
N PRO A 69 -0.97 1.29 7.45
CA PRO A 69 -1.84 1.10 6.31
C PRO A 69 -2.21 -0.36 6.01
N PHE A 70 -1.38 -1.34 6.40
CA PHE A 70 -1.72 -2.75 6.22
C PHE A 70 -2.91 -3.16 7.06
N HIS A 71 -3.07 -2.60 8.27
CA HIS A 71 -4.27 -2.81 9.09
C HIS A 71 -5.51 -2.22 8.43
N VAL A 72 -5.38 -1.05 7.76
CA VAL A 72 -6.48 -0.47 6.97
C VAL A 72 -6.86 -1.39 5.80
N ILE A 73 -5.87 -1.90 5.07
CA ILE A 73 -6.07 -2.83 3.95
C ILE A 73 -6.72 -4.14 4.42
N LEU A 74 -6.29 -4.68 5.56
CA LEU A 74 -6.83 -5.91 6.13
C LEU A 74 -8.30 -5.73 6.57
N ILE A 75 -8.63 -4.61 7.21
CA ILE A 75 -10.00 -4.31 7.63
C ILE A 75 -10.89 -4.02 6.42
N SER A 76 -10.40 -3.25 5.45
CA SER A 76 -11.16 -2.97 4.23
C SER A 76 -11.43 -4.26 3.44
N TYR A 77 -10.43 -5.15 3.34
CA TYR A 77 -10.60 -6.49 2.79
C TYR A 77 -11.71 -7.27 3.51
N ALA A 78 -11.67 -7.36 4.84
CA ALA A 78 -12.67 -8.10 5.60
C ALA A 78 -14.08 -7.49 5.45
N CYS A 79 -14.20 -6.17 5.45
CA CYS A 79 -15.46 -5.47 5.18
C CYS A 79 -16.00 -5.77 3.76
N LEU A 80 -15.13 -5.82 2.75
CA LEU A 80 -15.53 -6.14 1.38
C LEU A 80 -15.97 -7.60 1.22
N VAL A 81 -15.35 -8.55 1.93
CA VAL A 81 -15.81 -9.96 1.95
C VAL A 81 -17.20 -10.07 2.57
N VAL A 82 -17.47 -9.35 3.67
CA VAL A 82 -18.82 -9.31 4.26
C VAL A 82 -19.82 -8.65 3.31
N LEU A 83 -19.41 -7.58 2.62
CA LEU A 83 -20.24 -6.93 1.59
C LEU A 83 -20.55 -7.88 0.42
N LEU A 84 -19.58 -8.69 -0.01
CA LEU A 84 -19.80 -9.73 -1.04
C LEU A 84 -20.84 -10.75 -0.59
N CYS A 85 -20.80 -11.19 0.67
CA CYS A 85 -21.81 -12.08 1.23
C CYS A 85 -23.21 -11.44 1.20
N VAL A 86 -23.33 -10.15 1.52
CA VAL A 86 -24.60 -9.40 1.41
C VAL A 86 -25.06 -9.27 -0.03
N PHE A 87 -24.15 -8.96 -0.97
CA PHE A 87 -24.48 -8.85 -2.40
C PHE A 87 -24.98 -10.19 -2.97
N ARG A 88 -24.35 -11.28 -2.53
CA ARG A 88 -24.75 -12.64 -2.88
C ARG A 88 -26.13 -12.97 -2.33
N ALA A 89 -26.41 -12.64 -1.07
CA ALA A 89 -27.71 -12.87 -0.43
C ALA A 89 -28.84 -12.01 -1.01
N CYS A 90 -28.53 -10.80 -1.47
CA CYS A 90 -29.50 -9.86 -2.07
C CYS A 90 -29.59 -9.97 -3.60
N GLU A 91 -28.89 -10.92 -4.23
CA GLU A 91 -28.83 -11.13 -5.68
C GLU A 91 -28.51 -9.84 -6.48
N VAL A 92 -27.61 -9.01 -5.95
CA VAL A 92 -27.26 -7.71 -6.54
C VAL A 92 -26.29 -7.88 -7.71
N GLN A 93 -26.59 -7.20 -8.82
CA GLN A 93 -25.68 -7.12 -9.97
C GLN A 93 -24.42 -6.31 -9.61
N GLY A 94 -23.23 -6.89 -9.79
CA GLY A 94 -21.95 -6.20 -9.52
C GLY A 94 -20.98 -6.95 -8.60
N GLU A 95 -21.30 -8.18 -8.18
CA GLU A 95 -20.46 -9.05 -7.35
C GLU A 95 -19.00 -9.14 -7.88
N ALA A 96 -18.84 -9.34 -9.20
CA ALA A 96 -17.53 -9.49 -9.84
C ALA A 96 -16.61 -8.27 -9.63
N VAL A 97 -17.15 -7.05 -9.60
CA VAL A 97 -16.35 -5.82 -9.40
C VAL A 97 -15.81 -5.76 -7.98
N VAL A 98 -16.67 -6.04 -7.00
CA VAL A 98 -16.28 -6.06 -5.58
C VAL A 98 -15.29 -7.19 -5.32
N MET A 99 -15.48 -8.35 -5.96
CA MET A 99 -14.59 -9.50 -5.85
C MET A 99 -13.19 -9.18 -6.40
N ALA A 100 -13.09 -8.49 -7.54
CA ALA A 100 -11.81 -8.06 -8.09
C ALA A 100 -11.03 -7.14 -7.13
N VAL A 101 -11.70 -6.14 -6.53
CA VAL A 101 -11.07 -5.24 -5.56
C VAL A 101 -10.65 -6.00 -4.30
N CYS A 102 -11.50 -6.91 -3.82
CA CYS A 102 -11.21 -7.73 -2.65
C CYS A 102 -9.95 -8.59 -2.85
N LEU A 103 -9.81 -9.23 -4.01
CA LEU A 103 -8.63 -10.04 -4.33
C LEU A 103 -7.34 -9.21 -4.35
N VAL A 104 -7.36 -8.03 -4.97
CA VAL A 104 -6.19 -7.14 -4.99
C VAL A 104 -5.78 -6.75 -3.57
N LEU A 105 -6.73 -6.34 -2.73
CA LEU A 105 -6.44 -5.98 -1.34
C LEU A 105 -5.92 -7.16 -0.52
N GLY A 106 -6.48 -8.36 -0.71
CA GLY A 106 -6.03 -9.60 -0.07
C GLY A 106 -4.57 -9.93 -0.40
N TRP A 107 -4.21 -9.88 -1.69
CA TRP A 107 -2.83 -10.10 -2.13
C TRP A 107 -1.88 -8.99 -1.68
N CYS A 108 -2.30 -7.73 -1.73
CA CYS A 108 -1.51 -6.62 -1.19
C CYS A 108 -1.20 -6.81 0.30
N ASN A 109 -2.12 -7.41 1.06
CA ASN A 109 -1.90 -7.68 2.47
C ASN A 109 -0.84 -8.77 2.73
N VAL A 110 -0.47 -9.60 1.75
CA VAL A 110 0.64 -10.56 1.89
C VAL A 110 1.96 -9.85 2.19
N MET A 111 2.14 -8.62 1.67
CA MET A 111 3.31 -7.78 1.97
C MET A 111 3.44 -7.46 3.47
N PHE A 112 2.36 -7.51 4.25
CA PHE A 112 2.43 -7.36 5.70
C PHE A 112 3.33 -8.45 6.32
N PHE A 113 3.20 -9.70 5.88
CA PHE A 113 4.00 -10.82 6.39
C PHE A 113 5.44 -10.77 5.90
N ALA A 114 5.69 -10.17 4.72
CA ALA A 114 7.03 -9.97 4.21
C ALA A 114 7.93 -9.13 5.15
N ARG A 115 7.33 -8.33 6.04
CA ARG A 115 8.03 -7.55 7.08
C ARG A 115 8.80 -8.40 8.10
N GLY A 116 8.39 -9.66 8.30
CA GLY A 116 9.05 -10.59 9.22
C GLY A 116 10.41 -11.07 8.73
N PHE A 117 10.72 -10.93 7.44
CA PHE A 117 11.98 -11.39 6.86
C PHE A 117 12.99 -10.25 6.78
N GLU A 118 14.24 -10.51 7.19
CA GLU A 118 15.35 -9.54 7.15
C GLU A 118 15.63 -9.04 5.73
N MET A 119 15.53 -9.92 4.74
CA MET A 119 15.78 -9.54 3.34
C MET A 119 14.65 -8.71 2.73
N LEU A 120 13.38 -8.93 3.12
CA LEU A 120 12.22 -8.33 2.45
C LEU A 120 11.62 -7.14 3.21
N GLY A 121 11.63 -7.18 4.55
CA GLY A 121 11.01 -6.16 5.38
C GLY A 121 11.50 -4.74 5.11
N PRO A 122 12.82 -4.51 5.03
CA PRO A 122 13.41 -3.30 4.47
C PRO A 122 12.73 -2.70 3.23
N TYR A 123 12.46 -3.52 2.22
CA TYR A 123 11.85 -3.06 0.96
C TYR A 123 10.38 -2.70 1.13
N VAL A 124 9.63 -3.46 1.94
CA VAL A 124 8.22 -3.15 2.25
C VAL A 124 8.10 -1.79 2.94
N ILE A 125 9.00 -1.48 3.88
CA ILE A 125 9.04 -0.18 4.58
C ILE A 125 9.25 0.96 3.60
N MET A 126 10.18 0.77 2.66
CA MET A 126 10.52 1.76 1.66
C MET A 126 9.34 2.04 0.72
N ILE A 127 8.71 0.98 0.19
CA ILE A 127 7.51 1.10 -0.65
C ILE A 127 6.41 1.87 0.08
N GLN A 128 6.16 1.53 1.35
CA GLN A 128 5.15 2.22 2.16
C GLN A 128 5.48 3.71 2.34
N LYS A 129 6.74 4.05 2.64
CA LYS A 129 7.16 5.46 2.81
C LYS A 129 7.04 6.23 1.49
N ILE A 130 7.40 5.63 0.35
CA ILE A 130 7.27 6.25 -0.97
C ILE A 130 5.80 6.52 -1.31
N ILE A 131 4.91 5.54 -1.12
CA ILE A 131 3.48 5.66 -1.44
C ILE A 131 2.78 6.72 -0.56
N PHE A 132 2.91 6.59 0.77
CA PHE A 132 2.18 7.46 1.70
C PHE A 132 2.87 8.82 1.93
N GLY A 133 4.17 8.91 1.69
CA GLY A 133 4.95 10.14 1.90
C GLY A 133 4.99 11.03 0.67
N ASP A 134 5.53 10.51 -0.43
CA ASP A 134 5.88 11.31 -1.61
C ASP A 134 4.79 11.24 -2.67
N LEU A 135 4.35 10.02 -3.01
CA LEU A 135 3.37 9.79 -4.05
C LEU A 135 2.05 10.49 -3.70
N THR A 136 1.53 10.33 -2.48
CA THR A 136 0.24 10.94 -2.09
C THR A 136 0.21 12.47 -2.25
N LYS A 137 1.32 13.16 -1.94
CA LYS A 137 1.42 14.63 -2.12
C LYS A 137 1.51 14.98 -3.60
N PHE A 138 2.28 14.21 -4.35
CA PHE A 138 2.49 14.43 -5.77
C PHE A 138 1.25 14.09 -6.63
N MET A 139 0.44 13.11 -6.19
CA MET A 139 -0.80 12.71 -6.86
C MET A 139 -1.75 13.89 -7.03
N TRP A 140 -1.82 14.81 -6.07
CA TRP A 140 -2.65 16.02 -6.20
C TRP A 140 -2.22 16.91 -7.36
N LEU A 141 -0.92 17.07 -7.58
CA LEU A 141 -0.38 17.82 -8.71
C LEU A 141 -0.72 17.14 -10.04
N ILE A 142 -0.53 15.81 -10.12
CA ILE A 142 -0.91 15.01 -11.30
C ILE A 142 -2.41 15.19 -11.59
N VAL A 143 -3.28 15.06 -10.59
CA VAL A 143 -4.75 15.15 -10.77
C VAL A 143 -5.17 16.52 -11.30
N ILE A 144 -4.60 17.62 -10.79
CA ILE A 144 -4.92 18.97 -11.25
C ILE A 144 -4.54 19.15 -12.73
N VAL A 145 -3.33 18.74 -13.09
CA VAL A 145 -2.84 18.81 -14.48
C VAL A 145 -3.69 17.91 -15.38
N LEU A 146 -3.92 16.67 -14.97
CA LEU A 146 -4.70 15.69 -15.72
C LEU A 146 -6.11 16.19 -16.00
N ILE A 147 -6.83 16.68 -14.99
CA ILE A 147 -8.19 17.22 -15.18
C ILE A 147 -8.17 18.44 -16.11
N GLY A 148 -7.23 19.37 -15.90
CA GLY A 148 -7.11 20.58 -16.73
C GLY A 148 -6.92 20.26 -18.22
N PHE A 149 -5.94 19.41 -18.55
CA PHE A 149 -5.70 19.01 -19.94
C PHE A 149 -6.80 18.12 -20.51
N SER A 150 -7.37 17.20 -19.71
CA SER A 150 -8.47 16.34 -20.14
C SER A 150 -9.73 17.16 -20.47
N THR A 151 -10.07 18.16 -19.65
CA THR A 151 -11.21 19.05 -19.95
C THR A 151 -10.95 19.90 -21.19
N SER A 152 -9.73 20.41 -21.38
CA SER A 152 -9.37 21.18 -22.57
C SER A 152 -9.50 20.36 -23.86
N LEU A 153 -9.00 19.12 -23.86
CA LEU A 153 -9.13 18.21 -25.00
C LEU A 153 -10.58 17.77 -25.23
N TRP A 154 -11.30 17.45 -24.15
CA TRP A 154 -12.71 17.09 -24.23
C TRP A 154 -13.55 18.20 -24.87
N MET A 155 -13.28 19.48 -24.55
CA MET A 155 -13.99 20.61 -25.16
C MET A 155 -13.81 20.69 -26.69
N VAL A 156 -12.63 20.33 -27.20
CA VAL A 156 -12.39 20.33 -28.66
C VAL A 156 -13.07 19.13 -29.31
N TYR A 157 -12.94 17.93 -28.73
CA TYR A 157 -13.49 16.70 -29.31
C TYR A 157 -15.00 16.53 -29.12
N MET A 158 -15.62 17.16 -28.11
CA MET A 158 -17.08 17.14 -27.93
C MET A 158 -17.84 17.77 -29.11
N THR A 159 -17.18 18.67 -29.85
CA THR A 159 -17.74 19.30 -31.06
C THR A 159 -17.52 18.51 -32.35
N GLN A 160 -16.72 17.43 -32.29
CA GLN A 160 -16.47 16.53 -33.41
C GLN A 160 -17.38 15.30 -33.33
N GLU A 161 -17.51 14.56 -34.44
CA GLU A 161 -18.31 13.33 -34.47
C GLU A 161 -17.72 12.28 -33.51
N LEU A 162 -18.56 11.72 -32.62
CA LEU A 162 -18.15 10.86 -31.49
C LEU A 162 -17.38 9.59 -31.89
N ASP A 163 -17.50 9.13 -33.13
CA ASP A 163 -16.92 7.86 -33.60
C ASP A 163 -15.59 8.04 -34.35
N THR A 164 -15.09 9.28 -34.46
CA THR A 164 -13.83 9.59 -35.16
C THR A 164 -12.61 9.11 -34.37
N ILE A 165 -12.60 9.27 -33.04
CA ILE A 165 -11.51 8.80 -32.16
C ILE A 165 -12.09 8.15 -30.89
N PRO A 166 -12.05 6.82 -30.76
CA PRO A 166 -12.63 6.10 -29.63
C PRO A 166 -12.09 6.54 -28.25
N ALA A 167 -10.82 6.97 -28.19
CA ALA A 167 -10.16 7.42 -26.96
C ALA A 167 -10.74 8.72 -26.38
N TYR A 168 -11.50 9.50 -27.16
CA TYR A 168 -12.03 10.80 -26.75
C TYR A 168 -13.55 10.90 -26.80
N ARG A 169 -14.26 9.75 -26.79
CA ARG A 169 -15.72 9.68 -26.91
C ARG A 169 -16.49 10.28 -25.73
N SER A 170 -15.94 10.20 -24.52
CA SER A 170 -16.58 10.72 -23.32
C SER A 170 -15.54 11.24 -22.34
N PHE A 171 -15.90 12.21 -21.49
CA PHE A 171 -14.97 12.79 -20.53
C PHE A 171 -14.26 11.75 -19.63
N PRO A 172 -14.92 10.72 -19.07
CA PRO A 172 -14.23 9.69 -18.29
C PRO A 172 -13.21 8.87 -19.08
N ILE A 173 -13.53 8.53 -20.34
CA ILE A 173 -12.63 7.81 -21.24
C ILE A 173 -11.44 8.73 -21.60
N THR A 174 -11.71 9.99 -21.95
CA THR A 174 -10.66 11.00 -22.21
C THR A 174 -9.72 11.15 -21.02
N LEU A 175 -10.26 11.25 -19.80
CA LEU A 175 -9.45 11.39 -18.58
C LEU A 175 -8.58 10.14 -18.35
N PHE A 176 -9.14 8.95 -18.57
CA PHE A 176 -8.40 7.70 -18.46
C PHE A 176 -7.30 7.58 -19.54
N SER A 177 -7.61 7.87 -20.80
CA SER A 177 -6.63 7.87 -21.88
C SER A 177 -5.54 8.93 -21.70
N GLN A 178 -5.88 10.12 -21.17
CA GLN A 178 -4.87 11.12 -20.80
C GLN A 178 -3.97 10.63 -19.65
N PHE A 179 -4.52 9.88 -18.69
CA PHE A 179 -3.70 9.27 -17.63
C PHE A 179 -2.73 8.23 -18.21
N GLU A 180 -3.20 7.33 -19.07
CA GLU A 180 -2.34 6.35 -19.75
C GLU A 180 -1.24 7.03 -20.58
N LEU A 181 -1.60 8.10 -21.30
CA LEU A 181 -0.65 8.91 -22.07
C LEU A 181 0.37 9.62 -21.15
N SER A 182 -0.04 10.10 -19.97
CA SER A 182 0.86 10.78 -19.02
C SER A 182 1.96 9.87 -18.49
N VAL A 183 1.66 8.57 -18.34
CA VAL A 183 2.59 7.54 -17.89
C VAL A 183 3.40 6.96 -19.07
N GLY A 184 2.94 7.17 -20.30
CA GLY A 184 3.55 6.61 -21.52
C GLY A 184 3.14 5.17 -21.81
N LEU A 185 1.93 4.76 -21.38
CA LEU A 185 1.40 3.41 -21.62
C LEU A 185 0.76 3.24 -23.00
N ILE A 186 0.30 4.34 -23.60
CA ILE A 186 -0.31 4.35 -24.93
C ILE A 186 0.40 5.39 -25.81
N ASP A 187 0.40 5.13 -27.12
CA ASP A 187 0.79 6.11 -28.10
C ASP A 187 -0.27 7.21 -28.23
N LEU A 188 0.17 8.39 -28.68
CA LEU A 188 -0.73 9.51 -28.93
C LEU A 188 -1.76 9.11 -30.01
N PRO A 189 -3.08 9.10 -29.70
CA PRO A 189 -4.10 8.70 -30.66
C PRO A 189 -4.35 9.85 -31.65
N VAL A 190 -3.46 9.99 -32.63
CA VAL A 190 -3.62 10.91 -33.76
C VAL A 190 -3.96 10.10 -34.99
N ASP A 191 -5.15 10.34 -35.54
CA ASP A 191 -5.49 9.86 -36.87
C ASP A 191 -5.19 10.96 -37.89
N HIS A 192 -4.28 10.67 -38.82
CA HIS A 192 -3.91 11.61 -39.90
C HIS A 192 -4.98 11.74 -40.98
N THR A 193 -5.98 10.86 -40.99
CA THR A 193 -7.10 10.91 -41.93
C THR A 193 -8.16 11.94 -41.54
N ILE A 194 -8.17 12.36 -40.27
CA ILE A 194 -9.14 13.31 -39.72
C ILE A 194 -8.51 14.70 -39.60
N ILE A 195 -9.18 15.70 -40.18
CA ILE A 195 -8.74 17.10 -40.10
C ILE A 195 -8.97 17.60 -38.68
N THR A 196 -7.91 17.57 -37.87
CA THR A 196 -7.94 18.02 -36.48
C THR A 196 -7.45 19.47 -36.40
N PRO A 197 -8.10 20.35 -35.61
CA PRO A 197 -7.64 21.73 -35.41
C PRO A 197 -6.19 21.78 -34.89
N PRO A 198 -5.33 22.69 -35.40
CA PRO A 198 -3.92 22.79 -34.98
C PRO A 198 -3.71 22.97 -33.47
N ILE A 199 -4.68 23.57 -32.78
CA ILE A 199 -4.66 23.74 -31.32
C ILE A 199 -4.56 22.41 -30.56
N VAL A 200 -5.09 21.32 -31.09
CA VAL A 200 -5.04 19.99 -30.45
C VAL A 200 -3.61 19.45 -30.42
N HIS A 201 -2.86 19.62 -31.51
CA HIS A 201 -1.44 19.25 -31.53
C HIS A 201 -0.62 20.06 -30.53
N VAL A 202 -0.93 21.35 -30.36
CA VAL A 202 -0.29 22.21 -29.36
C VAL A 202 -0.62 21.74 -27.94
N ILE A 203 -1.90 21.42 -27.65
CA ILE A 203 -2.32 20.92 -26.34
C ILE A 203 -1.64 19.59 -26.01
N HIS A 204 -1.59 18.64 -26.96
CA HIS A 204 -0.91 17.37 -26.76
C HIS A 204 0.60 17.53 -26.57
N CYS A 205 1.25 18.40 -27.35
CA CYS A 205 2.67 18.69 -27.17
C CYS A 205 2.95 19.29 -25.77
N ALA A 206 2.16 20.27 -25.36
CA ALA A 206 2.26 20.88 -24.03
C ALA A 206 2.01 19.86 -22.92
N PHE A 207 0.99 19.00 -23.06
CA PHE A 207 0.71 17.92 -22.11
C PHE A 207 1.86 16.92 -22.01
N SER A 208 2.43 16.48 -23.12
CA SER A 208 3.57 15.55 -23.11
C SER A 208 4.80 16.15 -22.43
N VAL A 209 5.10 17.43 -22.66
CA VAL A 209 6.21 18.11 -21.98
C VAL A 209 5.96 18.24 -20.48
N VAL A 210 4.76 18.69 -20.08
CA VAL A 210 4.44 18.88 -18.65
C VAL A 210 4.33 17.55 -17.93
N SER A 211 3.55 16.60 -18.45
CA SER A 211 3.25 15.36 -17.74
C SER A 211 4.38 14.34 -17.86
N TYR A 212 4.73 13.96 -19.09
CA TYR A 212 5.68 12.87 -19.31
C TYR A 212 7.14 13.30 -19.04
N ILE A 213 7.52 14.52 -19.43
CA ILE A 213 8.91 14.98 -19.20
C ILE A 213 9.06 15.59 -17.82
N LEU A 214 8.23 16.56 -17.43
CA LEU A 214 8.45 17.27 -16.17
C LEU A 214 7.96 16.47 -14.96
N LEU A 215 6.66 16.12 -14.92
CA LEU A 215 6.07 15.51 -13.73
C LEU A 215 6.64 14.12 -13.45
N LEU A 216 6.80 13.27 -14.47
CA LEU A 216 7.36 11.93 -14.28
C LEU A 216 8.82 11.99 -13.79
N ASN A 217 9.66 12.86 -14.36
CA ASN A 217 11.05 13.01 -13.91
C ASN A 217 11.16 13.58 -12.50
N LEU A 218 10.30 14.54 -12.12
CA LEU A 218 10.25 15.05 -10.75
C LEU A 218 9.80 13.97 -9.77
N LEU A 219 8.82 13.14 -10.15
CA LEU A 219 8.36 12.03 -9.34
C LEU A 219 9.47 11.00 -9.12
N ILE A 220 10.20 10.62 -10.18
CA ILE A 220 11.36 9.73 -10.06
C ILE A 220 12.43 10.36 -9.17
N ALA A 221 12.73 11.65 -9.33
CA ALA A 221 13.73 12.33 -8.52
C ALA A 221 13.38 12.30 -7.02
N MET A 222 12.12 12.57 -6.67
CA MET A 222 11.66 12.49 -5.29
C MET A 222 11.69 11.04 -4.76
N MET A 223 11.19 10.07 -5.53
CA MET A 223 11.25 8.65 -5.14
C MET A 223 12.69 8.16 -4.96
N SER A 224 13.63 8.66 -5.76
CA SER A 224 15.05 8.34 -5.65
C SER A 224 15.69 8.94 -4.39
N ASP A 225 15.37 10.19 -4.05
CA ASP A 225 15.83 10.82 -2.80
C ASP A 225 15.33 10.04 -1.58
N THR A 226 14.05 9.64 -1.60
CA THR A 226 13.47 8.92 -0.46
C THR A 226 13.93 7.47 -0.40
N HIS A 227 14.13 6.80 -1.53
CA HIS A 227 14.83 5.51 -1.58
C HIS A 227 16.22 5.60 -0.94
N TRP A 228 17.01 6.63 -1.30
CA TRP A 228 18.33 6.83 -0.72
C TRP A 228 18.28 7.10 0.79
N ARG A 229 17.45 8.05 1.23
CA ARG A 229 17.31 8.41 2.65
C ARG A 229 16.82 7.24 3.49
N VAL A 230 15.80 6.52 3.03
CA VAL A 230 15.27 5.36 3.74
C VAL A 230 16.24 4.18 3.71
N GLY A 231 17.05 4.05 2.65
CA GLY A 231 18.09 3.04 2.53
C GLY A 231 19.15 3.13 3.63
N GLN A 232 19.50 4.33 4.10
CA GLN A 232 20.48 4.53 5.17
C GLN A 232 19.97 4.08 6.55
N GLU A 233 18.68 4.27 6.84
CA GLU A 233 18.05 3.96 8.14
C GLU A 233 17.31 2.61 8.15
N ARG A 234 17.40 1.87 7.04
CA ARG A 234 16.52 0.76 6.71
C ARG A 234 16.57 -0.37 7.75
N ASP A 235 17.76 -0.67 8.24
CA ASP A 235 17.98 -1.79 9.17
C ASP A 235 17.44 -1.44 10.57
N GLU A 236 17.56 -0.19 11.01
CA GLU A 236 16.99 0.29 12.27
C GLU A 236 15.46 0.31 12.22
N LEU A 237 14.90 0.77 11.10
CA LEU A 237 13.46 0.76 10.84
C LEU A 237 12.91 -0.67 10.81
N TRP A 238 13.62 -1.59 10.15
CA TRP A 238 13.24 -2.99 10.11
C TRP A 238 13.27 -3.63 11.50
N ARG A 239 14.35 -3.44 12.27
CA ARG A 239 14.44 -3.93 13.66
C ARG A 239 13.30 -3.41 14.52
N THR A 240 12.97 -2.12 14.40
CA THR A 240 11.83 -1.50 15.09
C THR A 240 10.51 -2.18 14.73
N GLN A 241 10.31 -2.50 13.45
CA GLN A 241 9.12 -3.22 13.00
C GLN A 241 9.07 -4.66 13.51
N VAL A 242 10.19 -5.38 13.55
CA VAL A 242 10.22 -6.75 14.11
C VAL A 242 9.85 -6.73 15.59
N VAL A 243 10.40 -5.78 16.36
CA VAL A 243 10.04 -5.59 17.78
C VAL A 243 8.56 -5.25 17.93
N ALA A 244 8.04 -4.34 17.10
CA ALA A 244 6.63 -3.96 17.12
C ALA A 244 5.70 -5.15 16.81
N THR A 245 6.01 -5.93 15.77
CA THR A 245 5.25 -7.13 15.39
C THR A 245 5.34 -8.21 16.47
N THR A 246 6.51 -8.41 17.07
CA THR A 246 6.70 -9.38 18.17
C THR A 246 5.86 -8.98 19.38
N LEU A 247 5.88 -7.71 19.79
CA LEU A 247 5.07 -7.21 20.90
C LEU A 247 3.57 -7.30 20.61
N MET A 248 3.17 -7.03 19.37
CA MET A 248 1.79 -7.20 18.92
C MET A 248 1.36 -8.66 19.05
N LEU A 249 2.19 -9.59 18.57
CA LEU A 249 1.91 -11.03 18.61
C LEU A 249 1.86 -11.57 20.05
N GLU A 250 2.79 -11.15 20.92
CA GLU A 250 2.82 -11.52 22.35
C GLU A 250 1.53 -11.09 23.07
N ARG A 251 0.98 -9.92 22.72
CA ARG A 251 -0.27 -9.42 23.31
C ARG A 251 -1.52 -10.14 22.78
N ARG A 252 -1.47 -10.66 21.55
CA ARG A 252 -2.58 -11.35 20.88
C ARG A 252 -2.66 -12.83 21.20
N LEU A 253 -1.52 -13.49 21.43
CA LEU A 253 -1.48 -14.93 21.68
C LEU A 253 -1.83 -15.29 23.13
N PRO A 254 -2.56 -16.40 23.34
CA PRO A 254 -2.78 -16.93 24.68
C PRO A 254 -1.46 -17.36 25.33
N ARG A 255 -1.39 -17.23 26.66
CA ARG A 255 -0.17 -17.52 27.47
C ARG A 255 0.37 -18.95 27.29
N CYS A 256 -0.44 -19.88 26.81
CA CYS A 256 0.00 -21.26 26.52
C CYS A 256 0.99 -21.33 25.35
N LEU A 257 0.83 -20.46 24.35
CA LEU A 257 1.67 -20.46 23.14
C LEU A 257 2.94 -19.61 23.32
N TRP A 258 2.92 -18.65 24.24
CA TRP A 258 4.05 -17.76 24.50
C TRP A 258 4.47 -17.82 25.98
N PRO A 259 5.30 -18.81 26.37
CA PRO A 259 5.86 -18.84 27.72
C PRO A 259 6.73 -17.60 27.95
N ARG A 260 6.81 -17.16 29.21
CA ARG A 260 7.66 -16.02 29.58
C ARG A 260 9.11 -16.29 29.18
N LEU A 261 9.68 -15.37 28.42
CA LEU A 261 11.09 -15.39 28.02
C LEU A 261 11.99 -15.04 29.20
N GLY A 262 13.15 -15.70 29.27
CA GLY A 262 14.17 -15.50 30.31
C GLY A 262 14.33 -16.70 31.25
N VAL A 263 15.27 -16.60 32.18
CA VAL A 263 15.55 -17.64 33.17
C VAL A 263 14.97 -17.22 34.51
N CYS A 264 14.15 -18.09 35.12
CA CYS A 264 13.58 -17.85 36.44
C CYS A 264 14.68 -17.94 37.51
N GLY A 265 14.90 -16.86 38.25
CA GLY A 265 15.92 -16.80 39.30
C GLY A 265 15.65 -17.75 40.48
N LEU A 266 14.39 -18.13 40.70
CA LEU A 266 13.99 -18.97 41.84
C LEU A 266 14.68 -20.34 41.83
N ASN A 267 14.86 -20.92 40.64
CA ASN A 267 15.52 -22.22 40.46
C ASN A 267 17.02 -22.19 40.80
N TYR A 268 17.60 -20.99 40.93
CA TYR A 268 19.02 -20.77 41.18
C TYR A 268 19.26 -20.06 42.52
N GLY A 269 18.24 -19.94 43.39
CA GLY A 269 18.35 -19.24 44.67
C GLY A 269 18.48 -17.72 44.55
N LEU A 270 18.17 -17.15 43.39
CA LEU A 270 18.10 -15.70 43.17
C LEU A 270 16.72 -15.17 43.54
N LYS A 271 16.58 -13.84 43.56
CA LYS A 271 15.27 -13.17 43.75
C LYS A 271 14.26 -13.66 42.72
N GLU A 272 12.97 -13.57 43.05
CA GLU A 272 11.84 -13.86 42.16
C GLU A 272 11.75 -12.84 41.01
N ARG A 273 12.72 -12.92 40.10
CA ARG A 273 12.89 -12.08 38.93
C ARG A 273 13.32 -12.95 37.76
N TRP A 274 13.00 -12.48 36.56
CA TRP A 274 13.40 -13.10 35.31
C TRP A 274 14.68 -12.43 34.81
N TYR A 275 15.68 -13.24 34.49
CA TYR A 275 16.99 -12.78 34.07
C TYR A 275 17.23 -13.13 32.60
N LEU A 276 17.89 -12.22 31.87
CA LEU A 276 18.37 -12.43 30.51
C LEU A 276 19.89 -12.45 30.55
N ARG A 277 20.49 -13.55 30.09
CA ARG A 277 21.95 -13.67 29.95
C ARG A 277 22.35 -13.07 28.60
N VAL A 278 23.32 -12.17 28.61
CA VAL A 278 23.95 -11.61 27.41
C VAL A 278 25.43 -11.88 27.50
N GLU A 279 25.99 -12.57 26.51
CA GLU A 279 27.42 -12.82 26.39
C GLU A 279 27.98 -12.00 25.25
N ASP A 280 28.64 -10.89 25.58
CA ASP A 280 29.35 -10.08 24.60
C ASP A 280 30.82 -10.49 24.56
N ARG A 281 31.31 -10.82 23.36
CA ARG A 281 32.74 -11.00 23.13
C ARG A 281 33.40 -9.62 23.06
N ASN A 282 34.04 -9.20 24.15
CA ASN A 282 34.75 -7.93 24.21
C ASN A 282 36.08 -8.01 23.44
N ASP A 283 36.05 -7.73 22.14
CA ASP A 283 37.28 -7.54 21.39
C ASP A 283 37.98 -6.23 21.82
N PRO A 284 39.29 -6.27 22.10
CA PRO A 284 40.03 -5.09 22.58
C PRO A 284 40.05 -3.94 21.57
N MET A 285 39.87 -4.22 20.27
CA MET A 285 39.73 -3.21 19.23
C MET A 285 38.41 -2.43 19.37
N PHE A 286 37.32 -3.12 19.70
CA PHE A 286 36.00 -2.50 19.88
C PHE A 286 35.97 -1.61 21.14
N GLN A 287 36.69 -1.98 22.20
CA GLN A 287 36.87 -1.10 23.37
C GLN A 287 37.64 0.18 23.04
N LYS A 288 38.71 0.10 22.23
CA LYS A 288 39.43 1.30 21.77
C LYS A 288 38.51 2.20 20.95
N MET A 289 37.79 1.64 19.99
CA MET A 289 36.83 2.38 19.16
C MET A 289 35.73 3.05 20.02
N ARG A 290 35.18 2.35 21.01
CA ARG A 290 34.18 2.92 21.94
C ARG A 290 34.73 4.06 22.79
N ARG A 291 36.02 4.01 23.17
CA ARG A 291 36.70 5.10 23.88
C ARG A 291 36.90 6.32 22.98
N TYR A 292 37.28 6.12 21.72
CA TYR A 292 37.37 7.22 20.75
C TYR A 292 36.01 7.87 20.52
N ILE A 293 34.96 7.09 20.26
CA ILE A 293 33.60 7.63 20.07
C ILE A 293 33.16 8.46 21.28
N LYS A 294 33.37 7.96 22.51
CA LYS A 294 33.06 8.70 23.75
C LYS A 294 33.92 9.95 23.96
N ALA A 295 35.15 9.97 23.45
CA ALA A 295 36.02 11.15 23.54
C ALA A 295 35.52 12.24 22.58
N PHE A 296 35.20 11.88 21.34
CA PHE A 296 34.64 12.80 20.35
C PHE A 296 33.28 13.37 20.79
N THR A 297 32.36 12.53 21.31
CA THR A 297 31.07 13.05 21.82
C THR A 297 31.25 14.01 22.99
N LYS A 298 32.26 13.80 23.85
CA LYS A 298 32.58 14.71 24.95
C LYS A 298 33.25 15.99 24.51
N GLU A 299 33.97 15.97 23.39
CA GLU A 299 34.54 17.19 22.79
C GLU A 299 33.43 18.02 22.15
N ASP A 300 32.51 17.40 21.40
CA ASP A 300 31.35 18.08 20.82
C ASP A 300 30.44 18.72 21.90
N GLU A 301 30.17 18.01 23.01
CA GLU A 301 29.41 18.55 24.15
C GLU A 301 30.11 19.75 24.80
N LYS A 302 31.45 19.72 24.90
CA LYS A 302 32.23 20.83 25.48
C LYS A 302 32.33 22.04 24.55
N GLU A 303 32.39 21.83 23.23
CA GLU A 303 32.35 22.92 22.25
C GLU A 303 30.98 23.60 22.26
N MET A 304 29.88 22.83 22.34
CA MET A 304 28.51 23.37 22.48
C MET A 304 28.32 24.17 23.78
N GLU A 305 28.79 23.65 24.92
CA GLU A 305 28.75 24.40 26.20
C GLU A 305 29.65 25.64 26.20
N GLY A 306 30.74 25.63 25.43
CA GLY A 306 31.62 26.77 25.24
C GLY A 306 30.95 27.89 24.45
N LEU A 307 30.24 27.52 23.37
CA LEU A 307 29.54 28.46 22.48
C LEU A 307 28.40 29.19 23.22
N GLU A 308 27.58 28.47 24.00
CA GLU A 308 26.48 29.03 24.81
C GLU A 308 26.98 30.06 25.85
N LYS A 309 28.17 29.85 26.41
CA LYS A 309 28.79 30.78 27.38
C LYS A 309 29.33 32.05 26.72
N THR A 310 29.78 31.97 25.47
CA THR A 310 30.20 33.16 24.71
C THR A 310 29.04 34.02 24.23
N ASP A 311 27.90 33.42 23.88
CA ASP A 311 26.71 34.17 23.46
C ASP A 311 26.00 34.86 24.62
N THR A 312 26.02 34.26 25.82
CA THR A 312 25.49 34.89 27.04
C THR A 312 26.34 36.04 27.60
N MET A 313 27.61 36.15 27.18
CA MET A 313 28.49 37.28 27.55
C MET A 313 28.41 38.47 26.57
N LYS A 314 27.69 38.35 25.45
CA LYS A 314 27.54 39.42 24.44
C LYS A 314 26.14 40.08 24.42
N GLY A 315 25.27 39.75 25.36
CA GLY A 315 23.96 40.37 25.56
C GLY A 315 23.95 41.45 26.63
#